data_AF-A0A7V8E3C8-F1
#
_entry.id   AF-A0A7V8E3C8-F1
#
_cell.length_a   1.000
_cell.length_b   1.000
_cell.length_c   1.000
_cell.angle_alpha   90.00
_cell.angle_beta   90.00
_cell.angle_gamma   90.00
#
_symmetry.space_group_name_H-M   'P 1'
#
loop_
_entity.id
_entity.type
_entity.pdbx_description
1 polymer ?
#
loop_
_entity_poly.entity_id
_entity_poly.type
_entity_poly.pdbx_seq_one_letter_code
_entity_poly.pdbx_strand_id
1 'polypeptide(L)' 'MADLPNAAIKRILLSNGVPRISASSVDLAAGAAQDYLVKLAKGAVENMNAAKRKTVMDEDIQAAKSALASGRIL' A
#
# COMPACT_ATOMS: atom_id res chain seq x y z
N MET A 1 13.56 -4.22 8.16
CA MET A 1 13.66 -3.33 6.98
C MET A 1 12.43 -3.57 6.15
N ALA A 2 11.77 -2.51 5.68
CA ALA A 2 10.74 -2.66 4.66
C ALA A 2 11.38 -3.16 3.35
N ASP A 3 10.68 -3.99 2.58
CA ASP A 3 11.15 -4.50 1.28
C ASP A 3 11.11 -3.41 0.20
N LEU A 4 10.38 -2.32 0.45
CA LEU A 4 10.27 -1.18 -0.45
C LEU A 4 11.59 -0.39 -0.49
N PRO A 5 12.15 -0.08 -1.67
CA PRO A 5 13.38 0.68 -1.79
C PRO A 5 13.25 2.10 -1.22
N ASN A 6 14.05 2.41 -0.19
CA ASN A 6 14.09 3.73 0.44
C ASN A 6 14.32 4.88 -0.55
N ALA A 7 15.10 4.67 -1.61
CA ALA A 7 15.33 5.69 -2.64
C ALA A 7 14.04 6.08 -3.38
N ALA A 8 13.19 5.11 -3.70
CA ALA A 8 11.91 5.36 -4.37
C ALA A 8 10.94 6.09 -3.42
N ILE A 9 10.87 5.65 -2.16
CA ILE A 9 10.07 6.31 -1.12
C ILE A 9 10.52 7.76 -0.92
N LYS A 10 11.82 7.99 -0.76
CA LYS A 10 12.39 9.34 -0.61
C LYS A 10 12.05 10.25 -1.79
N ARG A 11 12.10 9.74 -3.02
CA ARG A 11 11.74 10.52 -4.23
C ARG A 11 10.28 10.94 -4.23
N ILE A 12 9.37 10.03 -3.85
CA ILE A 12 7.93 10.34 -3.72
C ILE A 12 7.71 11.40 -2.64
N LEU A 13 8.38 11.30 -1.50
CA LEU A 13 8.21 12.29 -0.44
C LEU A 13 8.78 13.66 -0.83
N LEU A 14 9.95 13.72 -1.51
CA LEU A 14 10.53 14.97 -2.00
C LEU A 14 9.65 15.64 -3.07
N SER A 15 9.00 14.86 -3.94
CA SER A 15 8.10 15.42 -4.97
C SER A 15 6.86 16.10 -4.40
N ASN A 16 6.57 15.93 -3.10
CA ASN A 16 5.50 16.63 -2.38
C ASN A 16 5.96 17.98 -1.78
N GLY A 17 7.09 18.53 -2.25
CA GLY A 17 7.51 19.89 -1.91
C GLY A 17 8.38 20.01 -0.65
N VAL A 18 8.81 18.89 -0.07
CA VAL A 18 9.68 18.91 1.12
C VAL A 18 11.16 19.04 0.70
N PRO A 19 11.93 20.00 1.23
CA PRO A 19 13.31 20.23 0.79
C PRO A 19 14.31 19.18 1.32
N ARG A 20 14.06 18.60 2.51
CA ARG A 20 14.92 17.58 3.13
C ARG A 20 14.08 16.61 3.95
N ILE A 21 14.51 15.35 3.99
CA ILE A 21 13.84 14.28 4.72
C ILE A 21 14.90 13.48 5.46
N SER A 22 14.65 13.23 6.75
CA SER A 22 15.55 12.43 7.57
C SER A 22 15.54 10.96 7.14
N ALA A 23 16.63 10.23 7.35
CA ALA A 23 16.70 8.81 7.00
C ALA A 23 15.62 7.98 7.74
N SER A 24 15.44 8.23 9.04
CA SER A 24 14.42 7.56 9.85
C SER A 24 12.99 7.84 9.38
N SER A 25 12.71 9.05 8.87
CA SER A 25 11.42 9.37 8.26
C SER A 25 11.18 8.57 6.97
N VAL A 26 12.22 8.33 6.17
CA VAL A 26 12.12 7.47 4.97
C VAL A 26 11.83 6.02 5.38
N ASP A 27 12.52 5.50 6.40
CA ASP A 27 12.29 4.15 6.90
C ASP A 27 10.86 3.96 7.43
N LEU A 28 10.36 4.93 8.20
CA LEU A 28 8.98 4.93 8.69
C LEU A 28 7.96 4.97 7.55
N ALA A 29 8.19 5.82 6.55
CA ALA A 29 7.31 5.91 5.38
C ALA A 29 7.32 4.60 4.56
N ALA A 30 8.49 3.96 4.41
CA ALA A 30 8.60 2.68 3.74
C ALA A 30 7.82 1.59 4.48
N GLY A 31 7.93 1.54 5.81
CA GLY A 31 7.13 0.62 6.65
C GLY A 31 5.63 0.85 6.50
N ALA A 32 5.18 2.10 6.64
CA ALA A 32 3.76 2.43 6.50
C ALA A 32 3.20 2.10 5.10
N ALA A 33 3.98 2.35 4.04
CA ALA A 33 3.60 1.99 2.68
C ALA A 33 3.50 0.47 2.50
N GLN A 34 4.43 -0.31 3.07
CA GLN A 34 4.38 -1.76 3.03
C GLN A 34 3.17 -2.31 3.79
N ASP A 35 2.88 -1.79 4.99
CA ASP A 35 1.71 -2.20 5.77
C ASP A 35 0.40 -1.95 5.01
N TYR A 36 0.29 -0.80 4.33
CA TYR A 36 -0.84 -0.52 3.45
C TYR A 36 -0.96 -1.53 2.31
N LEU A 37 0.15 -1.84 1.63
CA LEU A 37 0.16 -2.83 0.53
C LEU A 37 -0.23 -4.22 1.02
N VAL A 38 0.21 -4.64 2.21
CA VAL A 38 -0.18 -5.93 2.80
C VAL A 38 -1.69 -5.98 3.05
N LYS A 39 -2.27 -4.93 3.63
CA LYS A 39 -3.73 -4.85 3.87
C LYS A 39 -4.51 -4.84 2.55
N LEU A 40 -4.05 -4.07 1.57
CA LEU A 40 -4.64 -3.99 0.24
C LEU A 40 -4.63 -5.36 -0.45
N ALA A 41 -3.48 -6.05 -0.42
CA ALA A 41 -3.33 -7.37 -1.02
C ALA A 41 -4.24 -8.41 -0.37
N LYS A 42 -4.37 -8.40 0.97
CA LYS A 42 -5.29 -9.30 1.69
C LYS A 42 -6.74 -9.10 1.23
N GLY A 43 -7.22 -7.86 1.22
CA GLY A 43 -8.58 -7.58 0.77
C GLY A 43 -8.82 -7.92 -0.69
N ALA A 44 -7.82 -7.71 -1.56
CA ALA A 44 -7.94 -8.07 -2.96
C ALA A 44 -8.00 -9.60 -3.16
N VAL A 45 -7.22 -10.36 -2.39
CA VAL A 45 -7.27 -11.83 -2.38
C VAL A 45 -8.62 -12.33 -1.87
N GLU A 46 -9.17 -11.70 -0.83
CA GLU A 46 -10.51 -12.03 -0.32
C GLU A 46 -11.60 -11.79 -1.37
N ASN A 47 -11.57 -10.65 -2.06
CA ASN A 47 -12.50 -10.32 -3.15
C ASN A 47 -12.39 -11.33 -4.31
N MET A 48 -11.16 -11.66 -4.72
CA MET A 48 -10.90 -12.67 -5.75
C MET A 48 -11.45 -14.04 -5.35
N ASN A 49 -11.22 -14.46 -4.10
CA ASN A 49 -11.71 -15.73 -3.57
C ASN A 49 -13.25 -15.76 -3.53
N ALA A 50 -13.89 -14.67 -3.13
CA ALA A 50 -15.36 -14.53 -3.16
C ALA A 50 -15.91 -14.63 -4.58
N ALA A 51 -15.18 -14.11 -5.57
CA ALA A 51 -15.49 -14.24 -6.99
C ALA A 51 -15.10 -15.61 -7.60
N LYS A 52 -14.58 -16.55 -6.81
CA LYS A 52 -14.13 -17.90 -7.23
C LYS A 52 -13.07 -17.87 -8.35
N ARG A 53 -12.28 -16.79 -8.42
CA ARG A 53 -11.16 -16.64 -9.36
C ARG A 53 -9.85 -17.06 -8.71
N LYS A 54 -8.81 -17.29 -9.52
CA LYS A 54 -7.42 -17.58 -9.07
C LYS A 54 -6.43 -16.47 -9.40
N THR A 55 -6.91 -15.40 -10.02
CA THR A 55 -6.11 -14.25 -10.44
C THR A 55 -6.77 -13.01 -9.88
N VAL A 56 -6.00 -12.21 -9.15
CA VAL A 56 -6.41 -10.90 -8.65
C VAL A 56 -6.54 -9.97 -9.85
N MET A 57 -7.72 -9.38 -10.00
CA MET A 57 -8.07 -8.46 -11.08
C MET A 57 -8.15 -7.02 -10.57
N ASP A 58 -8.21 -6.08 -11.50
CA ASP A 58 -8.31 -4.65 -11.19
C ASP A 58 -9.50 -4.33 -10.26
N GLU A 59 -10.64 -5.02 -10.45
CA GLU A 59 -11.83 -4.87 -9.62
C GLU A 59 -11.59 -5.26 -8.14
N ASP A 60 -10.77 -6.28 -7.89
CA ASP A 60 -10.45 -6.74 -6.54
C ASP A 60 -9.62 -5.69 -5.79
N ILE A 61 -8.68 -5.07 -6.50
CA ILE A 61 -7.83 -3.98 -5.99
C ILE A 61 -8.66 -2.73 -5.72
N GLN A 62 -9.56 -2.35 -6.64
CA GLN A 62 -10.43 -1.19 -6.46
C GLN A 62 -11.40 -1.37 -5.29
N ALA A 63 -11.99 -2.56 -5.15
CA ALA A 63 -12.86 -2.89 -4.04
C ALA A 63 -12.10 -2.86 -2.71
N ALA A 64 -10.92 -3.48 -2.64
CA ALA A 64 -10.08 -3.48 -1.43
C ALA A 64 -9.62 -2.07 -1.05
N LYS A 65 -9.21 -1.24 -2.02
CA LYS A 65 -8.87 0.17 -1.80
C LYS A 65 -10.05 0.94 -1.20
N SER A 66 -11.25 0.73 -1.73
CA SER A 66 -12.47 1.41 -1.27
C SER A 66 -12.86 0.97 0.15
N ALA A 67 -12.69 -0.32 0.47
CA ALA A 67 -12.90 -0.83 1.83
C ALA A 67 -11.92 -0.19 2.83
N LEU A 68 -10.63 -0.13 2.49
CA LEU A 68 -9.61 0.51 3.33
C LEU A 68 -9.87 2.00 3.55
N ALA A 69 -10.28 2.73 2.51
CA ALA A 69 -10.58 4.16 2.60
C ALA A 69 -11.82 4.46 3.47
N SER A 70 -12.79 3.54 3.49
CA SER A 70 -14.02 3.69 4.28
C SER A 70 -13.90 3.21 5.73
N GLY A 71 -12.72 2.73 6.15
CA GLY A 71 -12.50 2.18 7.50
C GLY A 71 -13.28 0.89 7.75
N ARG A 72 -13.86 0.28 6.70
CA ARG A 72 -14.52 -1.01 6.79
C ARG A 72 -13.40 -2.05 6.87
N ILE A 73 -13.07 -2.44 8.10
CA ILE A 73 -12.06 -3.46 8.38
C ILE A 73 -12.42 -4.70 7.55
N LEU A 74 -11.47 -5.13 6.71
CA LEU A 74 -11.51 -6.36 5.93
C LEU A 74 -11.63 -7.56 6.88
#